data_AF-A0A0F0GAR6-F1
#
_entry.id   AF-A0A0F0GAR6-F1
#
_cell.length_a   1.000
_cell.length_b   1.000
_cell.length_c   1.000
_cell.angle_alpha   90.00
_cell.angle_beta   90.00
_cell.angle_gamma   90.00
#
_symmetry.space_group_name_H-M   'P 1'
#
loop_
_entity.id
_entity.type
_entity.pdbx_description
1 polymer ?
#
loop_
_entity_poly.entity_id
_entity_poly.type
_entity_poly.pdbx_seq_one_letter_code
_entity_poly.pdbx_strand_id
1 'polypeptide(L)'
;MHLLRLIALAAGAVLAVAACTSPDGGAAVDIVNPEVATLGETVVAFYLSPDTSVENQTTERPAYLVLVRADGSKRLIETRGMTEPHIAWSGAGLFFSDDTRDYILGKDGLARFENKKEGHQHSAFALPDDKGFVAVYNEGFSQSGYTNQVAVTTSTGSQLHRVEGNYFMNALCDGVLNGIATDVGAHLADSAETPGMRSKVDPGAQPELLSQLYPATGGREKVLAWRGVFDAGDHNRHVPCHDGVITFLSDYADADGKPHMTIVSWNTGNGEYTEQPLADVRGRPIAQELIDPETFSQKSYDARAVRGGHLEWLAADGRIMSTEISSGLTKPRFDTSFVSGSNSSSQAIFTDRSIHLIQETFDGKTPIRIKKFDRATGDLVTEIAVPGLAKQLGIELNVRGAAVPPTA
;
A
#
# COMPACT_ATOMS: atom_id res chain seq x y z
N MET A 1 -60.03 -61.30 6.02
CA MET A 1 -59.70 -59.95 6.51
C MET A 1 -58.20 -59.76 6.35
N HIS A 2 -57.82 -58.71 5.60
CA HIS A 2 -56.60 -57.87 5.66
C HIS A 2 -55.30 -58.47 6.25
N LEU A 3 -54.08 -58.27 5.73
CA LEU A 3 -53.52 -57.56 4.57
C LEU A 3 -52.02 -57.96 4.53
N LEU A 4 -51.40 -57.83 3.36
CA LEU A 4 -49.96 -57.90 3.07
C LEU A 4 -49.06 -57.11 4.06
N ARG A 5 -47.80 -57.55 4.24
CA ARG A 5 -46.59 -56.90 3.63
C ARG A 5 -45.27 -57.61 3.94
N LEU A 6 -44.56 -57.98 2.86
CA LEU A 6 -43.10 -58.13 2.79
C LEU A 6 -42.41 -56.78 3.07
N ILE A 7 -41.23 -56.79 3.72
CA ILE A 7 -40.11 -55.90 3.37
C ILE A 7 -38.80 -56.70 3.47
N ALA A 8 -38.03 -56.57 2.39
CA ALA A 8 -36.83 -57.28 2.01
C ALA A 8 -35.55 -56.69 2.62
N LEU A 9 -34.47 -57.49 2.58
CA LEU A 9 -33.08 -57.07 2.74
C LEU A 9 -32.75 -55.90 1.81
N ALA A 10 -32.05 -54.89 2.35
CA ALA A 10 -31.22 -54.00 1.56
C ALA A 10 -29.83 -53.95 2.19
N ALA A 11 -28.88 -54.61 1.52
CA ALA A 11 -27.46 -54.49 1.75
C ALA A 11 -27.02 -53.07 1.32
N GLY A 12 -26.66 -52.23 2.28
CA GLY A 12 -26.05 -50.93 2.03
C GLY A 12 -24.54 -51.11 1.85
N ALA A 13 -24.08 -51.03 0.61
CA ALA A 13 -22.66 -50.96 0.27
C ALA A 13 -22.05 -49.68 0.88
N VAL A 14 -21.08 -49.85 1.78
CA VAL A 14 -20.19 -48.76 2.21
C VAL A 14 -19.21 -48.54 1.06
N LEU A 15 -19.51 -47.59 0.19
CA LEU A 15 -18.52 -47.00 -0.72
C LEU A 15 -17.56 -46.16 0.13
N ALA A 16 -16.50 -46.81 0.61
CA ALA A 16 -15.31 -46.12 1.06
C ALA A 16 -14.71 -45.43 -0.18
N VAL A 17 -15.02 -44.14 -0.34
CA VAL A 17 -14.30 -43.28 -1.28
C VAL A 17 -12.90 -43.12 -0.70
N ALA A 18 -11.98 -43.97 -1.16
CA ALA A 18 -10.56 -43.77 -0.98
C ALA A 18 -10.22 -42.44 -1.66
N ALA A 19 -10.14 -41.36 -0.87
CA ALA A 19 -9.48 -40.15 -1.30
C ALA A 19 -8.02 -40.52 -1.55
N CYS A 20 -7.63 -40.54 -2.83
CA CYS A 20 -6.24 -40.52 -3.23
C CYS A 20 -5.63 -39.21 -2.75
N THR A 21 -5.26 -39.12 -1.48
CA THR A 21 -4.26 -38.16 -1.03
C THR A 21 -2.93 -38.65 -1.57
N SER A 22 -2.56 -38.19 -2.76
CA SER A 22 -1.18 -38.29 -3.23
C SER A 22 -0.29 -37.58 -2.19
N PRO A 23 0.64 -38.28 -1.53
CA PRO A 23 1.46 -37.69 -0.47
C PRO A 23 2.56 -36.73 -0.96
N ASP A 24 2.71 -36.54 -2.28
CA ASP A 24 3.79 -35.75 -2.88
C ASP A 24 3.29 -34.60 -3.78
N GLY A 25 2.24 -33.90 -3.34
CA GLY A 25 1.67 -32.76 -4.05
C GLY A 25 2.44 -31.45 -3.83
N GLY A 26 3.66 -31.34 -4.36
CA GLY A 26 4.21 -30.03 -4.69
C GLY A 26 3.37 -29.43 -5.81
N ALA A 27 2.25 -28.77 -5.49
CA ALA A 27 1.41 -28.12 -6.49
C ALA A 27 2.29 -27.15 -7.27
N ALA A 28 2.43 -27.39 -8.58
CA ALA A 28 3.07 -26.48 -9.50
C ALA A 28 2.43 -25.10 -9.37
N VAL A 29 3.22 -24.05 -9.53
CA VAL A 29 2.73 -22.67 -9.48
C VAL A 29 1.73 -22.47 -10.62
N ASP A 30 0.50 -22.10 -10.30
CA ASP A 30 -0.52 -21.77 -11.29
C ASP A 30 -0.25 -20.36 -11.85
N ILE A 31 0.78 -20.28 -12.71
CA ILE A 31 1.12 -19.08 -13.47
C ILE A 31 0.17 -19.04 -14.67
N VAL A 32 -0.71 -18.05 -14.67
CA VAL A 32 -1.72 -17.88 -15.69
C VAL A 32 -1.06 -17.36 -16.96
N ASN A 33 -1.42 -17.95 -18.10
CA ASN A 33 -1.07 -17.37 -19.39
C ASN A 33 -1.69 -15.95 -19.47
N PRO A 34 -0.87 -14.90 -19.61
CA PRO A 34 -1.36 -13.54 -19.52
C PRO A 34 -2.32 -13.13 -20.66
N GLU A 35 -2.47 -13.95 -21.72
CA GLU A 35 -3.50 -13.77 -22.77
C GLU A 35 -4.92 -14.16 -22.33
N VAL A 36 -5.06 -14.96 -21.27
CA VAL A 36 -6.37 -15.41 -20.72
C VAL A 36 -6.58 -14.98 -19.27
N ALA A 37 -5.69 -14.13 -18.74
CA ALA A 37 -5.78 -13.61 -17.40
C ALA A 37 -7.03 -12.72 -17.25
N THR A 38 -7.79 -12.94 -16.18
CA THR A 38 -8.99 -12.16 -15.84
C THR A 38 -9.11 -12.00 -14.33
N LEU A 39 -9.78 -10.95 -13.86
CA LEU A 39 -10.02 -10.75 -12.42
C LEU A 39 -10.89 -11.86 -11.80
N GLY A 40 -11.91 -12.37 -12.50
CA GLY A 40 -12.78 -13.44 -11.98
C GLY A 40 -13.32 -13.13 -10.58
N GLU A 41 -13.29 -14.13 -9.69
CA GLU A 41 -13.76 -14.04 -8.29
C GLU A 41 -12.68 -13.58 -7.30
N THR A 42 -11.71 -12.77 -7.77
CA THR A 42 -10.63 -12.28 -6.91
C THR A 42 -11.17 -11.34 -5.83
N VAL A 43 -10.84 -11.60 -4.58
CA VAL A 43 -11.27 -10.79 -3.42
C VAL A 43 -10.15 -9.92 -2.87
N VAL A 44 -8.89 -10.29 -3.11
CA VAL A 44 -7.70 -9.51 -2.78
C VAL A 44 -6.65 -9.77 -3.86
N ALA A 45 -5.94 -8.72 -4.25
CA ALA A 45 -4.72 -8.82 -5.03
C ALA A 45 -3.54 -8.26 -4.22
N PHE A 46 -2.37 -8.86 -4.37
CA PHE A 46 -1.12 -8.31 -3.85
C PHE A 46 0.03 -8.66 -4.77
N TYR A 47 1.12 -7.90 -4.67
CA TYR A 47 2.32 -8.18 -5.43
C TYR A 47 3.33 -8.94 -4.59
N LEU A 48 4.08 -9.86 -5.23
CA LEU A 48 5.26 -10.49 -4.67
C LEU A 48 6.46 -10.01 -5.45
N SER A 49 7.40 -9.36 -4.78
CA SER A 49 8.61 -8.85 -5.42
C SER A 49 9.87 -9.21 -4.63
N PRO A 50 11.02 -9.43 -5.31
CA PRO A 50 12.29 -9.66 -4.63
C PRO A 50 12.65 -8.53 -3.67
N ASP A 51 13.32 -8.90 -2.58
CA ASP A 51 13.98 -7.92 -1.73
C ASP A 51 15.22 -7.36 -2.44
N THR A 52 15.23 -6.07 -2.77
CA THR A 52 16.36 -5.42 -3.47
C THR A 52 17.46 -4.95 -2.52
N SER A 53 17.28 -5.09 -1.20
CA SER A 53 18.33 -4.84 -0.19
C SER A 53 19.45 -5.90 -0.17
N VAL A 54 19.26 -7.00 -0.89
CA VAL A 54 20.27 -8.06 -0.99
C VAL A 54 21.30 -7.69 -2.06
N GLU A 55 22.48 -7.22 -1.64
CA GLU A 55 23.64 -7.02 -2.51
C GLU A 55 23.94 -8.28 -3.35
N ASN A 56 24.18 -8.09 -4.66
CA ASN A 56 24.48 -9.11 -5.70
C ASN A 56 23.31 -9.74 -6.46
N GLN A 57 22.24 -9.02 -6.77
CA GLN A 57 21.26 -9.52 -7.74
C GLN A 57 21.65 -9.14 -9.18
N THR A 58 22.55 -9.92 -9.76
CA THR A 58 22.97 -9.81 -11.18
C THR A 58 22.02 -10.51 -12.15
N THR A 59 20.90 -11.06 -11.66
CA THR A 59 19.91 -11.77 -12.48
C THR A 59 18.53 -11.14 -12.29
N GLU A 60 17.85 -10.81 -13.40
CA GLU A 60 16.44 -10.45 -13.40
C GLU A 60 15.65 -11.58 -12.72
N ARG A 61 15.04 -11.30 -11.57
CA ARG A 61 14.18 -12.25 -10.87
C ARG A 61 12.72 -11.88 -11.15
N PRO A 62 11.89 -12.84 -11.55
CA PRO A 62 10.49 -12.58 -11.81
C PRO A 62 9.79 -12.11 -10.53
N ALA A 63 8.78 -11.28 -10.71
CA ALA A 63 7.85 -10.88 -9.66
C ALA A 63 6.44 -11.23 -10.10
N TYR A 64 5.51 -11.33 -9.14
CA TYR A 64 4.20 -11.91 -9.40
C TYR A 64 3.09 -11.04 -8.85
N LEU A 65 2.10 -10.72 -9.69
CA LEU A 65 0.79 -10.32 -9.20
C LEU A 65 0.02 -11.56 -8.77
N VAL A 66 -0.40 -11.61 -7.51
CA VAL A 66 -1.17 -12.71 -6.93
C VAL A 66 -2.64 -12.30 -6.83
N LEU A 67 -3.51 -13.09 -7.45
CA LEU A 67 -4.96 -12.93 -7.42
C LEU A 67 -5.57 -14.01 -6.52
N VAL A 68 -6.08 -13.61 -5.35
CA VAL A 68 -6.59 -14.52 -4.32
C VAL A 68 -8.12 -14.58 -4.33
N ARG A 69 -8.68 -15.79 -4.26
CA ARG A 69 -10.12 -16.03 -4.06
C ARG A 69 -10.46 -16.23 -2.59
N ALA A 70 -11.76 -16.19 -2.26
CA ALA A 70 -12.25 -16.32 -0.90
C ALA A 70 -11.90 -17.64 -0.20
N ASP A 71 -11.61 -18.71 -0.96
CA ASP A 71 -11.20 -20.02 -0.46
C ASP A 71 -9.68 -20.15 -0.25
N GLY A 72 -8.91 -19.09 -0.52
CA GLY A 72 -7.44 -19.11 -0.47
C GLY A 72 -6.77 -19.68 -1.73
N SER A 73 -7.54 -20.13 -2.73
CA SER A 73 -7.00 -20.45 -4.05
C SER A 73 -6.47 -19.18 -4.73
N LYS A 74 -5.46 -19.35 -5.57
CA LYS A 74 -4.67 -18.25 -6.10
C LYS A 74 -4.25 -18.49 -7.55
N ARG A 75 -4.13 -17.40 -8.30
CA ARG A 75 -3.60 -17.34 -9.66
C ARG A 75 -2.48 -16.31 -9.70
N LEU A 76 -1.41 -16.59 -10.44
CA LEU A 76 -0.25 -15.72 -10.52
C LEU A 76 -0.09 -15.17 -11.94
N ILE A 77 0.27 -13.90 -12.06
CA ILE A 77 0.71 -13.30 -13.32
C ILE A 77 2.16 -12.89 -13.14
N GLU A 78 3.04 -13.45 -13.95
CA GLU A 78 4.48 -13.14 -13.94
C GLU A 78 4.77 -11.79 -14.61
N THR A 79 5.73 -11.07 -14.05
CA THR A 79 6.23 -9.76 -14.50
C THR A 79 7.75 -9.70 -14.34
N ARG A 80 8.39 -8.69 -14.93
CA ARG A 80 9.84 -8.46 -14.69
C ARG A 80 10.16 -7.98 -13.28
N GLY A 81 9.16 -7.47 -12.56
CA GLY A 81 9.31 -6.96 -11.21
C GLY A 81 9.89 -5.57 -11.12
N MET A 82 9.87 -5.05 -9.89
CA MET A 82 10.46 -3.78 -9.47
C MET A 82 10.56 -3.75 -7.94
N THR A 83 11.30 -2.81 -7.38
CA THR A 83 11.33 -2.51 -5.95
C THR A 83 10.02 -1.86 -5.52
N GLU A 84 9.43 -2.34 -4.43
CA GLU A 84 8.19 -1.79 -3.84
C GLU A 84 7.04 -1.55 -4.84
N PRO A 85 6.61 -2.54 -5.64
CA PRO A 85 5.48 -2.35 -6.54
C PRO A 85 4.22 -2.04 -5.74
N HIS A 86 3.47 -1.06 -6.23
CA HIS A 86 2.19 -0.66 -5.71
C HIS A 86 1.12 -0.87 -6.78
N ILE A 87 -0.01 -1.44 -6.36
CA ILE A 87 -1.14 -1.76 -7.22
C ILE A 87 -2.35 -0.90 -6.86
N ALA A 88 -3.22 -0.65 -7.83
CA ALA A 88 -4.44 0.14 -7.63
C ALA A 88 -5.63 -0.52 -8.32
N TRP A 89 -6.79 -0.53 -7.67
CA TRP A 89 -7.99 -1.18 -8.20
C TRP A 89 -9.16 -0.20 -8.31
N SER A 90 -9.75 -0.11 -9.52
CA SER A 90 -10.93 0.70 -9.83
C SER A 90 -12.00 -0.10 -10.57
N GLY A 91 -13.06 0.56 -11.03
CA GLY A 91 -14.07 -0.05 -11.90
C GLY A 91 -13.50 -0.45 -13.27
N ALA A 92 -12.46 0.24 -13.74
CA ALA A 92 -11.73 -0.07 -14.97
C ALA A 92 -10.94 -1.40 -14.87
N GLY A 93 -10.48 -1.76 -13.67
CA GLY A 93 -9.68 -2.97 -13.46
C GLY A 93 -8.60 -2.78 -12.40
N LEU A 94 -7.65 -3.71 -12.40
CA LEU A 94 -6.50 -3.72 -11.51
C LEU A 94 -5.25 -3.27 -12.26
N PHE A 95 -4.64 -2.19 -11.80
CA PHE A 95 -3.37 -1.67 -12.30
C PHE A 95 -2.20 -2.24 -11.53
N PHE A 96 -1.15 -2.56 -12.27
CA PHE A 96 0.17 -2.94 -11.78
C PHE A 96 1.22 -2.64 -12.85
N SER A 97 2.50 -2.66 -12.50
CA SER A 97 3.59 -2.31 -13.43
C SER A 97 4.85 -3.12 -13.16
N ASP A 98 5.73 -3.15 -14.16
CA ASP A 98 7.16 -3.47 -14.02
C ASP A 98 8.03 -2.33 -14.60
N ASP A 99 9.36 -2.48 -14.59
CA ASP A 99 10.32 -1.48 -15.10
C ASP A 99 10.17 -1.15 -16.60
N THR A 100 9.46 -1.99 -17.36
CA THR A 100 9.28 -1.82 -18.80
C THR A 100 7.84 -1.52 -19.22
N ARG A 101 6.85 -1.87 -18.40
CA ARG A 101 5.44 -1.87 -18.80
C ARG A 101 4.50 -1.46 -17.68
N ASP A 102 3.36 -0.94 -18.11
CA ASP A 102 2.18 -0.79 -17.30
C ASP A 102 1.11 -1.78 -17.74
N TYR A 103 0.36 -2.31 -16.78
CA TYR A 103 -0.63 -3.34 -16.98
C TYR A 103 -1.98 -2.90 -16.41
N ILE A 104 -3.05 -3.20 -17.15
CA ILE A 104 -4.42 -3.07 -16.64
C ILE A 104 -5.12 -4.40 -16.86
N LEU A 105 -5.41 -5.12 -15.78
CA LEU A 105 -6.21 -6.33 -15.79
C LEU A 105 -7.68 -5.97 -15.59
N GLY A 106 -8.41 -5.87 -16.70
CA GLY A 106 -9.83 -5.52 -16.73
C GLY A 106 -10.75 -6.73 -16.90
N LYS A 107 -12.00 -6.46 -17.28
CA LYS A 107 -13.01 -7.49 -17.61
C LYS A 107 -12.68 -8.24 -18.90
N ASP A 108 -12.10 -7.53 -19.86
CA ASP A 108 -11.79 -8.05 -21.20
C ASP A 108 -10.41 -8.73 -21.28
N GLY A 109 -9.68 -8.79 -20.17
CA GLY A 109 -8.36 -9.40 -20.08
C GLY A 109 -7.27 -8.40 -19.68
N LEU A 110 -6.03 -8.76 -19.98
CA LEU A 110 -4.85 -7.98 -19.62
C LEU A 110 -4.42 -7.06 -20.78
N ALA A 111 -4.55 -5.75 -20.57
CA ALA A 111 -3.92 -4.74 -21.42
C ALA A 111 -2.47 -4.49 -20.95
N ARG A 112 -1.57 -4.26 -21.91
CA ARG A 112 -0.14 -3.99 -21.68
C ARG A 112 0.28 -2.75 -22.45
N PHE A 113 0.99 -1.84 -21.79
CA PHE A 113 1.48 -0.61 -22.38
C PHE A 113 2.99 -0.52 -22.15
N GLU A 114 3.76 -0.35 -23.23
CA GLU A 114 5.20 -0.09 -23.11
C GLU A 114 5.39 1.25 -22.39
N ASN A 115 6.15 1.23 -21.29
CA ASN A 115 6.49 2.39 -20.49
C ASN A 115 7.76 2.11 -19.69
N LYS A 116 8.91 2.35 -20.33
CA LYS A 116 10.23 2.15 -19.72
C LYS A 116 10.47 3.24 -18.67
N LYS A 117 10.68 2.82 -17.44
CA LYS A 117 10.77 3.67 -16.25
C LYS A 117 11.68 3.03 -15.22
N GLU A 118 11.89 3.72 -14.11
CA GLU A 118 12.77 3.25 -13.05
C GLU A 118 12.14 2.12 -12.23
N GLY A 119 12.99 1.20 -11.78
CA GLY A 119 12.62 -0.05 -11.15
C GLY A 119 12.27 0.06 -9.67
N HIS A 120 11.80 1.20 -9.19
CA HIS A 120 11.32 1.40 -7.82
C HIS A 120 10.08 2.30 -7.85
N GLN A 121 8.97 1.83 -7.28
CA GLN A 121 7.72 2.58 -7.22
C GLN A 121 7.44 3.10 -5.81
N HIS A 122 6.97 4.34 -5.71
CA HIS A 122 6.47 4.90 -4.47
C HIS A 122 4.98 4.71 -4.32
N SER A 123 4.18 4.88 -5.38
CA SER A 123 2.73 4.80 -5.24
C SER A 123 2.02 4.51 -6.56
N ALA A 124 0.76 4.09 -6.45
CA ALA A 124 -0.19 3.92 -7.55
C ALA A 124 -1.59 4.31 -7.08
N PHE A 125 -2.32 5.08 -7.89
CA PHE A 125 -3.69 5.47 -7.63
C PHE A 125 -4.56 5.24 -8.86
N ALA A 126 -5.81 4.86 -8.63
CA ALA A 126 -6.85 4.93 -9.64
C ALA A 126 -7.34 6.37 -9.78
N LEU A 127 -7.37 6.89 -11.01
CA LEU A 127 -7.98 8.18 -11.31
C LEU A 127 -9.52 8.08 -11.20
N PRO A 128 -10.21 9.16 -10.81
CA PRO A 128 -11.66 9.19 -10.73
C PRO A 128 -12.34 8.85 -12.07
N ASP A 129 -13.59 8.40 -11.99
CA ASP A 129 -14.43 8.05 -13.15
C ASP A 129 -13.79 7.03 -14.11
N ASP A 130 -12.96 6.12 -13.58
CA ASP A 130 -12.30 5.07 -14.36
C ASP A 130 -11.43 5.62 -15.51
N LYS A 131 -10.92 6.86 -15.37
CA LYS A 131 -10.11 7.55 -16.41
C LYS A 131 -8.71 6.97 -16.59
N GLY A 132 -8.28 6.08 -15.71
CA GLY A 132 -6.97 5.45 -15.75
C GLY A 132 -6.32 5.38 -14.38
N PHE A 133 -4.99 5.40 -14.38
CA PHE A 133 -4.16 5.26 -13.20
C PHE A 133 -2.99 6.23 -13.27
N VAL A 134 -2.50 6.64 -12.10
CA VAL A 134 -1.30 7.45 -11.97
C VAL A 134 -0.37 6.81 -10.94
N ALA A 135 0.91 6.75 -11.25
CA ALA A 135 1.92 6.11 -10.40
C ALA A 135 3.20 6.95 -10.34
N VAL A 136 3.90 6.88 -9.21
CA VAL A 136 5.16 7.60 -8.96
C VAL A 136 6.29 6.59 -8.81
N TYR A 137 7.40 6.82 -9.52
CA TYR A 137 8.57 5.95 -9.59
C TYR A 137 9.82 6.72 -9.19
N ASN A 138 10.64 6.09 -8.36
CA ASN A 138 11.88 6.63 -7.84
C ASN A 138 13.00 6.49 -8.88
N GLU A 139 13.56 7.61 -9.33
CA GLU A 139 14.73 7.64 -10.23
C GLU A 139 16.05 7.78 -9.46
N GLY A 140 15.97 8.05 -8.16
CA GLY A 140 17.10 8.14 -7.27
C GLY A 140 17.81 9.49 -7.32
N PHE A 141 19.00 9.51 -6.72
CA PHE A 141 19.83 10.70 -6.60
C PHE A 141 20.77 10.83 -7.80
N SER A 142 20.78 12.02 -8.39
CA SER A 142 21.69 12.41 -9.47
C SER A 142 22.56 13.60 -9.04
N GLN A 143 23.49 14.04 -9.90
CA GLN A 143 24.26 15.27 -9.63
C GLN A 143 23.38 16.53 -9.50
N SER A 144 22.18 16.52 -10.10
CA SER A 144 21.20 17.60 -10.02
C SER A 144 20.24 17.49 -8.83
N GLY A 145 20.39 16.47 -7.98
CA GLY A 145 19.50 16.17 -6.87
C GLY A 145 18.64 14.94 -7.12
N TYR A 146 17.68 14.72 -6.23
CA TYR A 146 16.75 13.60 -6.29
C TYR A 146 15.63 13.84 -7.31
N THR A 147 15.27 12.82 -8.08
CA THR A 147 14.17 12.88 -9.04
C THR A 147 13.21 11.70 -8.92
N ASN A 148 11.96 11.93 -9.33
CA ASN A 148 10.96 10.90 -9.54
C ASN A 148 10.41 10.97 -10.97
N GLN A 149 9.70 9.94 -11.38
CA GLN A 149 8.94 9.87 -12.61
C GLN A 149 7.46 9.64 -12.27
N VAL A 150 6.57 10.28 -13.01
CA VAL A 150 5.13 10.11 -12.86
C VAL A 150 4.61 9.48 -14.14
N ALA A 151 4.03 8.28 -14.02
CA ALA A 151 3.35 7.64 -15.14
C ALA A 151 1.84 7.85 -15.04
N VAL A 152 1.22 8.11 -16.18
CA VAL A 152 -0.24 8.18 -16.34
C VAL A 152 -0.64 7.14 -17.36
N THR A 153 -1.37 6.13 -16.93
CA THR A 153 -1.81 5.02 -17.77
C THR A 153 -3.32 5.06 -17.97
N THR A 154 -3.74 5.07 -19.23
CA THR A 154 -5.15 5.02 -19.64
C THR A 154 -5.39 3.79 -20.51
N SER A 155 -6.64 3.57 -20.91
CA SER A 155 -6.97 2.52 -21.89
C SER A 155 -6.29 2.70 -23.25
N THR A 156 -5.78 3.90 -23.56
CA THR A 156 -5.18 4.22 -24.86
C THR A 156 -3.66 4.20 -24.87
N GLY A 157 -3.01 4.14 -23.70
CA GLY A 157 -1.57 4.24 -23.60
C GLY A 157 -1.09 4.71 -22.24
N SER A 158 0.23 4.70 -22.07
CA SER A 158 0.91 5.26 -20.91
C SER A 158 1.81 6.41 -21.31
N GLN A 159 1.93 7.41 -20.44
CA GLN A 159 2.82 8.55 -20.58
C GLN A 159 3.65 8.71 -19.32
N LEU A 160 4.89 9.16 -19.48
CA LEU A 160 5.84 9.35 -18.39
C LEU A 160 6.40 10.77 -18.46
N HIS A 161 6.44 11.45 -17.32
CA HIS A 161 7.18 12.70 -17.16
C HIS A 161 7.99 12.68 -15.87
N ARG A 162 9.09 13.43 -15.86
CA ARG A 162 9.97 13.53 -14.71
C ARG A 162 9.56 14.69 -13.80
N VAL A 163 9.75 14.54 -12.51
CA VAL A 163 9.54 15.56 -11.49
C VAL A 163 10.75 15.64 -10.54
N GLU A 164 11.04 16.83 -10.02
CA GLU A 164 12.17 17.04 -9.11
C GLU A 164 11.74 16.85 -7.64
N GLY A 165 12.55 16.14 -6.87
CA GLY A 165 12.30 15.78 -5.48
C GLY A 165 11.97 14.29 -5.29
N ASN A 166 12.07 13.83 -4.04
CA ASN A 166 11.80 12.49 -3.58
C ASN A 166 10.40 12.38 -2.92
N TYR A 167 9.36 12.15 -3.72
CA TYR A 167 7.96 12.13 -3.29
C TYR A 167 7.54 10.78 -2.70
N PHE A 168 7.99 10.51 -1.48
CA PHE A 168 7.67 9.28 -0.76
C PHE A 168 6.18 9.17 -0.36
N MET A 169 5.55 10.27 0.07
CA MET A 169 4.11 10.30 0.37
C MET A 169 3.34 10.90 -0.79
N ASN A 170 2.24 10.26 -1.17
CA ASN A 170 1.41 10.72 -2.26
C ASN A 170 -0.07 10.65 -1.88
N ALA A 171 -0.85 11.59 -2.41
CA ALA A 171 -2.29 11.69 -2.19
C ALA A 171 -3.00 12.05 -3.50
N LEU A 172 -4.15 11.44 -3.75
CA LEU A 172 -5.00 11.80 -4.88
C LEU A 172 -6.21 12.59 -4.38
N CYS A 173 -6.27 13.88 -4.69
CA CYS A 173 -7.36 14.80 -4.34
C CYS A 173 -8.15 15.13 -5.61
N ASP A 174 -9.38 14.62 -5.74
CA ASP A 174 -10.26 14.91 -6.89
C ASP A 174 -9.59 14.76 -8.27
N GLY A 175 -8.72 13.76 -8.41
CA GLY A 175 -7.98 13.47 -9.65
C GLY A 175 -6.66 14.24 -9.82
N VAL A 176 -6.28 15.06 -8.84
CA VAL A 176 -4.98 15.72 -8.75
C VAL A 176 -4.06 14.90 -7.85
N LEU A 177 -2.96 14.42 -8.41
CA LEU A 177 -1.92 13.75 -7.63
C LEU A 177 -1.02 14.81 -7.00
N ASN A 178 -0.92 14.77 -5.68
CA ASN A 178 -0.02 15.58 -4.90
C ASN A 178 1.01 14.67 -4.23
N GLY A 179 2.25 15.13 -4.18
CA GLY A 179 3.35 14.45 -3.50
C GLY A 179 3.94 15.34 -2.41
N ILE A 180 4.39 14.72 -1.33
CA ILE A 180 5.19 15.37 -0.29
C ILE A 180 6.60 14.79 -0.35
N ALA A 181 7.58 15.65 -0.64
CA ALA A 181 8.98 15.28 -0.73
C ALA A 181 9.74 15.60 0.55
N THR A 182 10.63 14.69 0.96
CA THR A 182 11.57 14.87 2.09
C THR A 182 13.01 15.12 1.63
N ASP A 183 13.31 14.87 0.35
CA ASP A 183 14.45 15.42 -0.38
C ASP A 183 13.87 16.22 -1.53
N VAL A 184 14.12 17.52 -1.57
CA VAL A 184 13.41 18.45 -2.47
C VAL A 184 14.18 18.69 -3.76
N GLY A 185 15.32 18.01 -3.95
CA GLY A 185 16.12 18.06 -5.16
C GLY A 185 16.50 19.49 -5.56
N ALA A 186 16.28 19.84 -6.82
CA ALA A 186 16.61 21.16 -7.36
C ALA A 186 15.88 22.33 -6.65
N HIS A 187 14.77 22.07 -5.95
CA HIS A 187 14.00 23.10 -5.23
C HIS A 187 14.65 23.56 -3.93
N LEU A 188 15.73 22.89 -3.47
CA LEU A 188 16.38 23.25 -2.20
C LEU A 188 16.86 24.71 -2.18
N ALA A 189 17.30 25.25 -3.32
CA ALA A 189 17.70 26.66 -3.44
C ALA A 189 16.54 27.61 -3.14
N ASP A 190 15.35 27.32 -3.65
CA ASP A 190 14.15 28.17 -3.53
C ASP A 190 13.65 28.25 -2.09
N SER A 191 13.84 27.17 -1.31
CA SER A 191 13.47 27.18 0.11
C SER A 191 14.27 28.19 0.95
N ALA A 192 15.41 28.71 0.46
CA ALA A 192 16.19 29.74 1.16
C ALA A 192 15.42 31.07 1.30
N GLU A 193 14.43 31.32 0.45
CA GLU A 193 13.58 32.51 0.49
C GLU A 193 12.48 32.42 1.57
N THR A 194 12.27 31.23 2.14
CA THR A 194 11.21 30.97 3.12
C THR A 194 11.79 30.82 4.53
N PRO A 195 11.37 31.66 5.51
CA PRO A 195 11.82 31.54 6.90
C PRO A 195 11.53 30.16 7.49
N GLY A 196 12.46 29.61 8.26
CA GLY A 196 12.29 28.34 8.97
C GLY A 196 12.61 27.08 8.16
N MET A 197 13.04 27.22 6.90
CA MET A 197 13.34 26.07 6.01
C MET A 197 14.78 25.55 6.12
N ARG A 198 15.49 25.85 7.21
CA ARG A 198 16.85 25.38 7.47
C ARG A 198 16.94 24.83 8.88
N SER A 199 17.46 23.61 9.01
CA SER A 199 17.80 23.03 10.30
C SER A 199 19.05 23.72 10.88
N LYS A 200 19.03 23.97 12.19
CA LYS A 200 20.15 24.53 12.95
C LYS A 200 21.09 23.45 13.46
N VAL A 201 20.61 22.21 13.56
CA VAL A 201 21.35 21.07 14.10
C VAL A 201 22.00 20.21 13.00
N ASP A 202 21.39 20.17 11.81
CA ASP A 202 21.90 19.48 10.64
C ASP A 202 21.73 20.35 9.38
N PRO A 203 22.78 21.06 8.93
CA PRO A 203 22.72 21.87 7.72
C PRO A 203 22.45 21.09 6.42
N GLY A 204 22.60 19.76 6.43
CA GLY A 204 22.31 18.89 5.29
C GLY A 204 20.84 18.45 5.22
N ALA A 205 20.09 18.56 6.32
CA ALA A 205 18.69 18.16 6.35
C ALA A 205 17.83 19.10 5.51
N GLN A 206 16.93 18.52 4.72
CA GLN A 206 16.05 19.25 3.81
C GLN A 206 14.66 19.42 4.43
N PRO A 207 13.98 20.55 4.17
CA PRO A 207 12.59 20.73 4.55
C PRO A 207 11.67 19.85 3.70
N GLU A 208 10.42 19.71 4.12
CA GLU A 208 9.41 19.06 3.29
C GLU A 208 8.80 20.01 2.25
N LEU A 209 8.42 19.45 1.11
CA LEU A 209 7.82 20.16 -0.02
C LEU A 209 6.53 19.48 -0.48
N LEU A 210 5.42 20.20 -0.50
CA LEU A 210 4.20 19.78 -1.17
C LEU A 210 4.21 20.27 -2.62
N SER A 211 3.99 19.34 -3.54
CA SER A 211 3.86 19.63 -4.96
C SER A 211 2.66 18.91 -5.59
N GLN A 212 2.03 19.55 -6.57
CA GLN A 212 1.15 18.86 -7.52
C GLN A 212 2.00 18.17 -8.59
N LEU A 213 1.88 16.84 -8.69
CA LEU A 213 2.63 15.99 -9.62
C LEU A 213 1.85 15.67 -10.90
N TYR A 214 0.52 15.58 -10.79
CA TYR A 214 -0.39 15.38 -11.90
C TYR A 214 -1.72 16.15 -11.67
N PRO A 215 -2.30 16.79 -12.70
CA PRO A 215 -1.76 16.96 -14.06
C PRO A 215 -0.48 17.80 -14.06
N ALA A 216 0.45 17.46 -14.95
CA ALA A 216 1.70 18.18 -15.09
C ALA A 216 1.45 19.61 -15.60
N THR A 217 2.11 20.60 -15.00
CA THR A 217 2.04 21.99 -15.44
C THR A 217 3.26 22.29 -16.30
N GLY A 218 3.09 22.41 -17.61
CA GLY A 218 4.23 22.61 -18.53
C GLY A 218 5.22 21.43 -18.56
N GLY A 219 4.75 20.22 -18.25
CA GLY A 219 5.58 19.01 -18.19
C GLY A 219 6.39 18.84 -16.90
N ARG A 220 6.12 19.66 -15.87
CA ARG A 220 6.75 19.58 -14.54
C ARG A 220 5.71 19.57 -13.43
N GLU A 221 6.16 19.24 -12.23
CA GLU A 221 5.44 19.46 -10.99
C GLU A 221 5.24 20.95 -10.71
N LYS A 222 4.21 21.27 -9.92
CA LYS A 222 3.96 22.61 -9.40
C LYS A 222 4.17 22.60 -7.89
N VAL A 223 5.16 23.34 -7.41
CA VAL A 223 5.38 23.58 -5.98
C VAL A 223 4.18 24.34 -5.40
N LEU A 224 3.65 23.84 -4.28
CA LEU A 224 2.50 24.43 -3.59
C LEU A 224 2.90 25.06 -2.25
N ALA A 225 3.71 24.37 -1.45
CA ALA A 225 4.09 24.86 -0.12
C ALA A 225 5.30 24.13 0.45
N TRP A 226 5.85 24.73 1.51
CA TRP A 226 6.99 24.23 2.26
C TRP A 226 6.62 24.00 3.72
N ARG A 227 7.27 23.03 4.35
CA ARG A 227 7.16 22.76 5.78
C ARG A 227 8.55 22.56 6.39
N GLY A 228 8.87 23.35 7.43
CA GLY A 228 10.18 23.39 8.09
C GLY A 228 10.39 22.24 9.07
N VAL A 229 10.22 21.01 8.59
CA VAL A 229 10.46 19.77 9.32
C VAL A 229 11.62 19.04 8.67
N PHE A 230 12.39 18.32 9.48
CA PHE A 230 13.64 17.73 9.09
C PHE A 230 13.70 16.29 9.60
N ASP A 231 14.47 15.43 8.95
CA ASP A 231 14.62 14.02 9.36
C ASP A 231 13.27 13.31 9.52
N ALA A 232 12.33 13.60 8.62
CA ALA A 232 11.01 12.99 8.65
C ALA A 232 11.14 11.51 8.22
N GLY A 233 10.83 10.60 9.13
CA GLY A 233 11.03 9.15 8.97
C GLY A 233 10.07 8.52 7.97
N ASP A 234 10.46 7.41 7.32
CA ASP A 234 9.77 6.86 6.15
C ASP A 234 8.24 6.75 6.34
N HIS A 235 7.52 7.40 5.44
CA HIS A 235 6.10 7.71 5.59
C HIS A 235 5.23 6.77 4.74
N ASN A 236 3.96 6.62 5.14
CA ASN A 236 2.99 5.86 4.34
C ASN A 236 2.91 6.42 2.92
N ARG A 237 3.14 5.53 1.95
CA ARG A 237 3.18 5.85 0.52
C ARG A 237 1.87 6.43 -0.01
N HIS A 238 0.74 5.95 0.52
CA HIS A 238 -0.62 6.36 0.17
C HIS A 238 -1.25 7.06 1.36
N VAL A 239 -1.31 8.39 1.31
CA VAL A 239 -1.95 9.18 2.36
C VAL A 239 -3.35 9.62 1.91
N PRO A 240 -4.34 9.66 2.83
CA PRO A 240 -5.69 10.07 2.50
C PRO A 240 -5.77 11.54 2.10
N CYS A 241 -6.64 11.82 1.14
CA CYS A 241 -7.11 13.15 0.83
C CYS A 241 -8.63 13.22 1.00
N HIS A 242 -9.11 14.20 1.75
CA HIS A 242 -10.52 14.46 1.98
C HIS A 242 -10.75 15.97 1.91
N ASP A 243 -11.77 16.40 1.16
CA ASP A 243 -12.12 17.81 0.99
C ASP A 243 -10.94 18.73 0.59
N GLY A 244 -10.05 18.22 -0.27
CA GLY A 244 -8.84 18.95 -0.70
C GLY A 244 -7.74 19.07 0.36
N VAL A 245 -7.82 18.29 1.43
CA VAL A 245 -6.86 18.25 2.53
C VAL A 245 -6.20 16.87 2.61
N ILE A 246 -4.89 16.85 2.46
CA ILE A 246 -4.06 15.66 2.67
C ILE A 246 -3.86 15.49 4.17
N THR A 247 -4.08 14.28 4.70
CA THR A 247 -3.89 13.99 6.14
C THR A 247 -2.93 12.84 6.33
N PHE A 248 -1.94 13.00 7.22
CA PHE A 248 -0.94 11.96 7.47
C PHE A 248 -0.34 12.05 8.87
N LEU A 249 0.24 10.93 9.32
CA LEU A 249 1.03 10.88 10.54
C LEU A 249 2.50 11.16 10.23
N SER A 250 3.12 12.03 11.01
CA SER A 250 4.50 12.47 10.80
C SER A 250 5.30 12.35 12.08
N ASP A 251 6.47 11.73 11.97
CA ASP A 251 7.53 11.72 12.96
C ASP A 251 8.74 12.43 12.36
N TYR A 252 9.19 13.51 13.01
CA TYR A 252 10.23 14.40 12.46
C TYR A 252 10.99 15.10 13.58
N ALA A 253 12.13 15.69 13.23
CA ALA A 253 12.85 16.66 14.05
C ALA A 253 12.57 18.10 13.56
N ASP A 254 12.28 19.02 14.49
CA ASP A 254 12.18 20.44 14.13
C ASP A 254 13.56 21.07 13.85
N ALA A 255 13.60 22.36 13.50
CA ALA A 255 14.84 23.07 13.19
C ALA A 255 15.87 23.04 14.34
N ASP A 256 15.44 22.85 15.59
CA ASP A 256 16.28 22.76 16.77
C ASP A 256 16.61 21.30 17.13
N GLY A 257 16.21 20.33 16.30
CA GLY A 257 16.49 18.90 16.48
C GLY A 257 15.54 18.21 17.46
N LYS A 258 14.45 18.85 17.88
CA LYS A 258 13.52 18.25 18.83
C LYS A 258 12.58 17.30 18.08
N PRO A 259 12.42 16.05 18.54
CA PRO A 259 11.52 15.09 17.90
C PRO A 259 10.05 15.42 18.20
N HIS A 260 9.20 15.19 17.21
CA HIS A 260 7.75 15.35 17.29
C HIS A 260 7.07 14.15 16.64
N MET A 261 5.90 13.78 17.17
CA MET A 261 4.95 12.88 16.52
C MET A 261 3.63 13.62 16.39
N THR A 262 3.16 13.83 15.16
CA THR A 262 1.99 14.66 14.88
C THR A 262 1.05 13.99 13.88
N ILE A 263 -0.20 14.42 13.88
CA ILE A 263 -1.08 14.33 12.72
C ILE A 263 -1.07 15.66 12.00
N VAL A 264 -0.92 15.61 10.68
CA VAL A 264 -0.72 16.77 9.81
C VAL A 264 -1.87 16.83 8.83
N SER A 265 -2.37 18.04 8.55
CA SER A 265 -3.37 18.32 7.53
C SER A 265 -2.86 19.41 6.61
N TRP A 266 -2.72 19.13 5.32
CA TRP A 266 -2.19 20.04 4.30
C TRP A 266 -3.25 20.34 3.24
N ASN A 267 -3.66 21.60 3.12
CA ASN A 267 -4.63 22.02 2.12
C ASN A 267 -3.94 22.18 0.75
N THR A 268 -4.42 21.47 -0.27
CA THR A 268 -3.78 21.48 -1.60
C THR A 268 -4.15 22.70 -2.45
N GLY A 269 -5.19 23.46 -2.07
CA GLY A 269 -5.63 24.65 -2.77
C GLY A 269 -4.80 25.89 -2.47
N ASN A 270 -4.40 26.07 -1.21
CA ASN A 270 -3.63 27.23 -0.75
C ASN A 270 -2.26 26.89 -0.14
N GLY A 271 -1.95 25.61 0.09
CA GLY A 271 -0.69 25.18 0.65
C GLY A 271 -0.57 25.39 2.17
N GLU A 272 -1.61 25.87 2.85
CA GLU A 272 -1.60 25.99 4.31
C GLU A 272 -1.64 24.61 4.96
N TYR A 273 -0.89 24.43 6.04
CA TYR A 273 -0.92 23.22 6.84
C TYR A 273 -1.25 23.51 8.30
N THR A 274 -1.80 22.50 8.97
CA THR A 274 -1.96 22.45 10.42
C THR A 274 -1.39 21.13 10.93
N GLU A 275 -0.93 21.12 12.16
CA GLU A 275 -0.46 19.89 12.81
C GLU A 275 -0.89 19.88 14.27
N GLN A 276 -1.18 18.68 14.78
CA GLN A 276 -1.51 18.44 16.17
C GLN A 276 -0.56 17.37 16.72
N PRO A 277 0.12 17.60 17.86
CA PRO A 277 0.85 16.55 18.54
C PRO A 277 -0.08 15.38 18.85
N LEU A 278 0.42 14.16 18.65
CA LEU A 278 -0.32 12.99 19.10
C LEU A 278 -0.42 13.02 20.62
N ALA A 279 -1.61 12.72 21.12
CA ALA A 279 -1.90 12.68 22.55
C ALA A 279 -2.81 11.49 22.89
N ASP A 280 -2.76 11.02 24.13
CA ASP A 280 -3.72 10.04 24.63
C ASP A 280 -5.12 10.66 24.84
N VAL A 281 -6.12 9.86 25.18
CA VAL A 281 -7.50 10.32 25.41
C VAL A 281 -7.66 11.34 26.55
N ARG A 282 -6.63 11.59 27.35
CA ARG A 282 -6.60 12.61 28.41
C ARG A 282 -5.84 13.87 27.97
N GLY A 283 -5.40 13.95 26.72
CA GLY A 283 -4.61 15.06 26.18
C GLY A 283 -3.14 15.05 26.64
N ARG A 284 -2.65 13.93 27.18
CA ARG A 284 -1.24 13.81 27.56
C ARG A 284 -0.42 13.39 26.33
N PRO A 285 0.85 13.81 26.22
CA PRO A 285 1.73 13.28 25.18
C PRO A 285 1.71 11.76 25.16
N ILE A 286 1.78 11.17 23.96
CA ILE A 286 1.84 9.73 23.77
C ILE A 286 2.99 9.13 24.58
N ALA A 287 2.68 8.07 25.32
CA ALA A 287 3.65 7.24 26.03
C ALA A 287 3.87 5.92 25.27
N GLN A 288 5.00 5.24 25.55
CA GLN A 288 5.43 4.02 24.86
C GLN A 288 4.37 2.91 24.91
N GLU A 289 3.56 2.84 25.96
CA GLU A 289 2.49 1.84 26.09
C GLU A 289 1.36 2.03 25.06
N LEU A 290 1.18 3.26 24.56
CA LEU A 290 0.17 3.57 23.55
C LEU A 290 0.75 3.50 22.14
N ILE A 291 1.94 4.07 21.93
CA ILE A 291 2.68 3.98 20.67
C ILE A 291 4.15 3.93 21.02
N ASP A 292 4.83 2.88 20.58
CA ASP A 292 6.28 2.79 20.70
C ASP A 292 6.94 3.65 19.60
N PRO A 293 7.67 4.72 19.94
CA PRO A 293 8.35 5.57 18.96
C PRO A 293 9.31 4.79 18.05
N GLU A 294 9.95 3.73 18.54
CA GLU A 294 10.92 2.94 17.75
C GLU A 294 10.26 2.14 16.62
N THR A 295 8.95 1.89 16.74
CA THR A 295 8.18 1.13 15.74
C THR A 295 7.15 1.98 15.02
N PHE A 296 7.09 3.29 15.30
CA PHE A 296 6.08 4.18 14.73
C PHE A 296 6.19 4.31 13.20
N SER A 297 7.38 4.13 12.62
CA SER A 297 7.59 4.08 11.17
C SER A 297 6.90 2.87 10.50
N GLN A 298 6.60 1.81 11.25
CA GLN A 298 5.95 0.59 10.73
C GLN A 298 4.41 0.70 10.70
N LYS A 299 3.85 1.88 11.01
CA LYS A 299 2.43 2.18 10.90
C LYS A 299 1.94 1.98 9.45
N SER A 300 0.76 1.39 9.27
CA SER A 300 0.18 1.17 7.93
C SER A 300 -1.23 1.76 7.82
N TYR A 301 -1.45 2.53 6.76
CA TYR A 301 -2.75 3.00 6.31
C TYR A 301 -2.72 3.39 4.83
N ASP A 302 -3.88 3.65 4.24
CA ASP A 302 -4.00 4.00 2.82
C ASP A 302 -4.85 5.26 2.58
N ALA A 303 -5.12 5.54 1.31
CA ALA A 303 -5.88 6.71 0.87
C ALA A 303 -7.33 6.79 1.40
N ARG A 304 -7.88 5.72 1.97
CA ARG A 304 -9.27 5.63 2.47
C ARG A 304 -9.36 5.51 3.98
N ALA A 305 -8.25 5.73 4.67
CA ALA A 305 -8.10 5.59 6.11
C ALA A 305 -8.87 6.64 6.94
N VAL A 306 -9.31 7.75 6.35
CA VAL A 306 -10.08 8.78 7.06
C VAL A 306 -11.56 8.39 7.14
N ARG A 307 -12.16 8.53 8.33
CA ARG A 307 -13.59 8.33 8.57
C ARG A 307 -14.07 9.17 9.75
N GLY A 308 -15.10 9.98 9.54
CA GLY A 308 -15.74 10.76 10.61
C GLY A 308 -14.77 11.68 11.37
N GLY A 309 -13.88 12.38 10.66
CA GLY A 309 -12.89 13.28 11.26
C GLY A 309 -11.72 12.60 11.96
N HIS A 310 -11.56 11.28 11.79
CA HIS A 310 -10.48 10.50 12.37
C HIS A 310 -9.66 9.83 11.27
N LEU A 311 -8.35 9.78 11.47
CA LEU A 311 -7.45 8.89 10.73
C LEU A 311 -7.39 7.54 11.45
N GLU A 312 -7.69 6.45 10.74
CA GLU A 312 -7.58 5.09 11.25
C GLU A 312 -6.32 4.43 10.69
N TRP A 313 -5.56 3.71 11.51
CA TRP A 313 -4.27 3.15 11.08
C TRP A 313 -3.91 1.90 11.86
N LEU A 314 -3.14 1.00 11.24
CA LEU A 314 -2.59 -0.18 11.90
C LEU A 314 -1.26 0.17 12.55
N ALA A 315 -1.15 0.00 13.87
CA ALA A 315 0.11 0.11 14.60
C ALA A 315 0.94 -1.17 14.44
N ALA A 316 2.26 -1.06 14.67
CA ALA A 316 3.20 -2.19 14.56
C ALA A 316 2.84 -3.36 15.48
N ASP A 317 2.24 -3.08 16.64
CA ASP A 317 1.77 -4.10 17.59
C ASP A 317 0.45 -4.78 17.19
N GLY A 318 -0.09 -4.44 16.03
CA GLY A 318 -1.29 -5.05 15.47
C GLY A 318 -2.61 -4.45 15.92
N ARG A 319 -2.62 -3.36 16.67
CA ARG A 319 -3.86 -2.64 17.00
C ARG A 319 -4.28 -1.72 15.86
N ILE A 320 -5.58 -1.69 15.55
CA ILE A 320 -6.16 -0.58 14.80
C ILE A 320 -6.30 0.60 15.76
N MET A 321 -5.64 1.69 15.41
CA MET A 321 -5.64 2.96 16.11
C MET A 321 -6.59 3.94 15.42
N SER A 322 -7.04 4.94 16.18
CA SER A 322 -7.84 6.05 15.68
C SER A 322 -7.32 7.35 16.28
N THR A 323 -6.96 8.29 15.43
CA THR A 323 -6.47 9.61 15.79
C THR A 323 -7.46 10.65 15.29
N GLU A 324 -8.02 11.46 16.20
CA GLU A 324 -8.86 12.60 15.85
C GLU A 324 -7.99 13.69 15.19
N ILE A 325 -8.36 14.10 13.97
CA ILE A 325 -7.53 14.99 13.15
C ILE A 325 -7.41 16.39 13.78
N SER A 326 -8.49 16.89 14.36
CA SER A 326 -8.56 18.24 14.94
C SER A 326 -7.77 18.42 16.23
N SER A 327 -7.51 17.34 16.97
CA SER A 327 -6.97 17.39 18.34
C SER A 327 -5.71 16.54 18.55
N GLY A 328 -5.41 15.60 17.65
CA GLY A 328 -4.33 14.62 17.83
C GLY A 328 -4.64 13.51 18.85
N LEU A 329 -5.83 13.52 19.46
CA LEU A 329 -6.23 12.51 20.44
C LEU A 329 -6.31 11.12 19.80
N THR A 330 -5.52 10.20 20.33
CA THR A 330 -5.30 8.87 19.77
C THR A 330 -5.73 7.79 20.76
N LYS A 331 -6.44 6.77 20.25
CA LYS A 331 -6.90 5.62 21.04
C LYS A 331 -6.87 4.33 20.22
N PRO A 332 -6.62 3.17 20.86
CA PRO A 332 -6.84 1.89 20.21
C PRO A 332 -8.33 1.66 20.00
N ARG A 333 -8.68 1.02 18.89
CA ARG A 333 -10.05 0.55 18.58
C ARG A 333 -10.19 -0.93 18.90
N PHE A 334 -9.33 -1.77 18.32
CA PHE A 334 -9.33 -3.22 18.51
C PHE A 334 -7.98 -3.83 18.10
N ASP A 335 -7.72 -5.05 18.55
CA ASP A 335 -6.51 -5.83 18.24
C ASP A 335 -6.80 -6.78 17.08
N THR A 336 -5.90 -6.80 16.09
CA THR A 336 -6.03 -7.61 14.87
C THR A 336 -5.20 -8.89 14.91
N SER A 337 -4.30 -9.00 15.90
CA SER A 337 -3.21 -9.97 16.00
C SER A 337 -2.18 -9.94 14.85
N PHE A 338 -2.25 -8.97 13.94
CA PHE A 338 -1.32 -8.83 12.80
C PHE A 338 -0.25 -7.79 13.12
N VAL A 339 0.89 -8.26 13.63
CA VAL A 339 2.02 -7.43 14.01
C VAL A 339 3.00 -7.21 12.86
N SER A 340 3.71 -6.09 12.89
CA SER A 340 4.87 -5.78 12.06
C SER A 340 6.12 -5.74 12.93
N GLY A 341 7.24 -6.21 12.40
CA GLY A 341 8.52 -6.24 13.11
C GLY A 341 9.59 -6.97 12.32
N SER A 342 10.63 -7.46 12.99
CA SER A 342 11.77 -8.11 12.32
C SER A 342 11.41 -9.39 11.56
N ASN A 343 10.33 -10.07 11.96
CA ASN A 343 9.97 -11.40 11.46
C ASN A 343 8.64 -11.42 10.68
N SER A 344 7.96 -10.27 10.60
CA SER A 344 6.67 -10.17 9.91
C SER A 344 6.41 -8.75 9.44
N SER A 345 5.61 -8.62 8.39
CA SER A 345 5.12 -7.34 7.91
C SER A 345 3.62 -7.43 7.69
N SER A 346 2.91 -6.39 8.13
CA SER A 346 1.46 -6.28 7.99
C SER A 346 1.10 -4.97 7.30
N GLN A 347 0.15 -5.02 6.37
CA GLN A 347 -0.37 -3.86 5.64
C GLN A 347 -1.89 -3.76 5.80
N ALA A 348 -2.41 -2.54 5.91
CA ALA A 348 -3.83 -2.26 6.04
C ALA A 348 -4.39 -1.56 4.79
N ILE A 349 -5.54 -2.05 4.32
CA ILE A 349 -6.28 -1.49 3.19
C ILE A 349 -7.69 -1.14 3.70
N PHE A 350 -8.09 0.12 3.55
CA PHE A 350 -9.36 0.60 4.05
C PHE A 350 -10.39 0.73 2.92
N THR A 351 -11.62 0.30 3.20
CA THR A 351 -12.80 0.61 2.38
C THR A 351 -13.83 1.32 3.25
N ASP A 352 -14.94 1.79 2.67
CA ASP A 352 -16.00 2.44 3.44
C ASP A 352 -16.58 1.51 4.52
N ARG A 353 -16.53 0.19 4.29
CA ARG A 353 -17.20 -0.82 5.13
C ARG A 353 -16.24 -1.79 5.83
N SER A 354 -15.03 -1.96 5.34
CA SER A 354 -14.10 -2.96 5.88
C SER A 354 -12.66 -2.50 5.96
N ILE A 355 -11.91 -3.18 6.81
CA ILE A 355 -10.46 -3.08 6.91
C ILE A 355 -9.91 -4.44 6.50
N HIS A 356 -9.12 -4.48 5.43
CA HIS A 356 -8.43 -5.68 4.99
C HIS A 356 -6.97 -5.61 5.44
N LEU A 357 -6.51 -6.64 6.12
CA LEU A 357 -5.14 -6.75 6.56
C LEU A 357 -4.49 -7.93 5.86
N ILE A 358 -3.28 -7.73 5.37
CA ILE A 358 -2.42 -8.79 4.84
C ILE A 358 -1.19 -8.89 5.73
N GLN A 359 -0.83 -10.10 6.15
CA GLN A 359 0.38 -10.36 6.91
C GLN A 359 1.22 -11.44 6.25
N GLU A 360 2.50 -11.15 6.11
CA GLU A 360 3.55 -12.10 5.78
C GLU A 360 4.42 -12.35 7.00
N THR A 361 4.86 -13.60 7.16
CA THR A 361 5.87 -14.00 8.17
C THR A 361 7.10 -14.49 7.42
N PHE A 362 8.27 -13.98 7.79
CA PHE A 362 9.53 -14.23 7.09
C PHE A 362 10.20 -15.55 7.53
N ASP A 363 9.42 -16.63 7.62
CA ASP A 363 9.90 -17.96 8.03
C ASP A 363 9.88 -19.00 6.89
N GLY A 364 9.37 -18.60 5.72
CA GLY A 364 9.24 -19.44 4.52
C GLY A 364 8.25 -20.60 4.64
N LYS A 365 7.46 -20.66 5.71
CA LYS A 365 6.57 -21.80 6.03
C LYS A 365 5.15 -21.35 6.35
N THR A 366 5.01 -20.24 7.05
CA THR A 366 3.73 -19.68 7.44
C THR A 366 3.03 -19.12 6.20
N PRO A 367 1.77 -19.53 5.92
CA PRO A 367 0.99 -18.96 4.83
C PRO A 367 0.82 -17.45 5.01
N ILE A 368 0.78 -16.71 3.90
CA ILE A 368 0.28 -15.33 3.94
C ILE A 368 -1.17 -15.37 4.43
N ARG A 369 -1.48 -14.56 5.44
CA ARG A 369 -2.83 -14.47 6.01
C ARG A 369 -3.47 -13.15 5.63
N ILE A 370 -4.75 -13.21 5.28
CA ILE A 370 -5.56 -12.06 4.96
C ILE A 370 -6.76 -12.07 5.89
N LYS A 371 -6.97 -10.99 6.65
CA LYS A 371 -8.16 -10.80 7.49
C LYS A 371 -9.00 -9.65 6.94
N LYS A 372 -10.32 -9.81 7.00
CA LYS A 372 -11.28 -8.74 6.75
C LYS A 372 -12.04 -8.46 8.04
N PHE A 373 -12.00 -7.22 8.50
CA PHE A 373 -12.77 -6.73 9.62
C PHE A 373 -13.89 -5.81 9.13
N ASP A 374 -15.04 -5.84 9.81
CA ASP A 374 -16.04 -4.79 9.66
C ASP A 374 -15.48 -3.50 10.24
N ARG A 375 -15.45 -2.43 9.43
CA ARG A 375 -14.77 -1.18 9.80
C ARG A 375 -15.47 -0.46 10.94
N ALA A 376 -16.79 -0.61 11.07
CA ALA A 376 -17.58 0.07 12.09
C ALA A 376 -17.43 -0.58 13.46
N THR A 377 -17.59 -1.89 13.53
CA THR A 377 -17.60 -2.68 14.77
C THR A 377 -16.22 -3.18 15.19
N GLY A 378 -15.33 -3.44 14.23
CA GLY A 378 -14.07 -4.14 14.47
C GLY A 378 -14.20 -5.66 14.50
N ASP A 379 -15.38 -6.20 14.18
CA ASP A 379 -15.61 -7.65 14.17
C ASP A 379 -14.89 -8.31 12.98
N LEU A 380 -14.25 -9.45 13.24
CA LEU A 380 -13.65 -10.27 12.19
C LEU A 380 -14.76 -10.87 11.31
N VAL A 381 -14.76 -10.54 10.02
CA VAL A 381 -15.73 -11.03 9.04
C VAL A 381 -15.23 -12.30 8.37
N THR A 382 -13.96 -12.31 7.94
CA THR A 382 -13.36 -13.50 7.32
C THR A 382 -11.84 -13.52 7.50
N GLU A 383 -11.29 -14.72 7.41
CA GLU A 383 -9.86 -14.96 7.36
C GLU A 383 -9.55 -15.95 6.23
N ILE A 384 -8.55 -15.59 5.42
CA ILE A 384 -8.07 -16.39 4.29
C ILE A 384 -6.59 -16.71 4.53
N ALA A 385 -6.22 -17.97 4.38
CA ALA A 385 -4.83 -18.39 4.30
C ALA A 385 -4.46 -18.66 2.85
N VAL A 386 -3.33 -18.13 2.39
CA VAL A 386 -2.80 -18.32 1.03
C VAL A 386 -1.62 -19.28 1.09
N PRO A 387 -1.83 -20.60 0.94
CA PRO A 387 -0.80 -21.58 1.20
C PRO A 387 0.24 -21.68 0.09
N GLY A 388 1.46 -22.03 0.48
CA GLY A 388 2.46 -22.60 -0.40
C GLY A 388 3.27 -21.62 -1.23
N LEU A 389 3.07 -20.30 -1.12
CA LEU A 389 3.82 -19.31 -1.93
C LEU A 389 5.34 -19.38 -1.69
N ALA A 390 5.78 -19.36 -0.44
CA ALA A 390 7.22 -19.49 -0.12
C ALA A 390 7.83 -20.83 -0.58
N LYS A 391 7.06 -21.94 -0.47
CA LYS A 391 7.50 -23.25 -0.99
C LYS A 391 7.58 -23.27 -2.52
N GLN A 392 6.68 -22.53 -3.18
CA GLN A 392 6.51 -22.51 -4.64
C GLN A 392 7.50 -21.58 -5.33
N LEU A 393 7.81 -20.43 -4.73
CA LEU A 393 8.57 -19.35 -5.36
C LEU A 393 9.89 -19.04 -4.64
N GLY A 394 10.12 -19.63 -3.47
CA GLY A 394 11.23 -19.28 -2.59
C GLY A 394 10.88 -18.20 -1.57
N ILE A 395 11.77 -18.00 -0.61
CA ILE A 395 11.62 -17.06 0.52
C ILE A 395 12.11 -15.65 0.20
N GLU A 396 12.58 -15.41 -1.02
CA GLU A 396 13.23 -14.17 -1.42
C GLU A 396 12.23 -13.13 -1.96
N LEU A 397 10.96 -13.50 -2.08
CA LEU A 397 9.87 -12.61 -2.49
C LEU A 397 9.11 -12.16 -1.24
N ASN A 398 8.86 -10.86 -1.16
CA ASN A 398 8.07 -10.25 -0.10
C ASN A 398 6.74 -9.76 -0.65
N VAL A 399 5.71 -9.71 0.19
CA VAL A 399 4.47 -9.01 -0.09
C VAL A 399 4.74 -7.52 -0.23
N ARG A 400 4.44 -6.98 -1.40
CA ARG A 400 4.57 -5.57 -1.78
C ARG A 400 3.27 -5.10 -2.40
N GLY A 401 2.68 -4.03 -1.89
CA GLY A 401 1.43 -3.47 -2.43
C GLY A 401 0.23 -4.42 -2.38
N ALA A 402 -0.92 -3.92 -1.98
CA ALA A 402 -2.13 -4.73 -2.00
C ALA A 402 -3.34 -3.86 -2.33
N ALA A 403 -4.33 -4.47 -2.97
CA ALA A 403 -5.58 -3.82 -3.32
C ALA A 403 -6.74 -4.80 -3.22
N VAL A 404 -7.92 -4.26 -2.94
CA VAL A 404 -9.18 -4.98 -2.88
C VAL A 404 -10.16 -4.38 -3.88
N PRO A 405 -11.17 -5.15 -4.34
CA PRO A 405 -12.19 -4.61 -5.24
C PRO A 405 -12.84 -3.34 -4.66
N PRO A 406 -13.20 -2.35 -5.50
CA PRO A 406 -13.86 -1.12 -5.02
C PRO A 406 -15.17 -1.36 -4.26
N THR A 407 -15.82 -2.51 -4.48
CA THR A 407 -17.09 -2.90 -3.85
C THR A 407 -16.91 -3.66 -2.51
N ALA A 408 -15.67 -3.91 -2.09
CA ALA A 408 -15.34 -4.76 -0.95
C ALA A 408 -15.89 -4.27 0.40
#